data_AF-A0A0A6PQX5-F1
#
_entry.id   AF-A0A0A6PQX5-F1
#
_cell.length_a   1.000
_cell.length_b   1.000
_cell.length_c   1.000
_cell.angle_alpha   90.00
_cell.angle_beta   90.00
_cell.angle_gamma   90.00
#
_symmetry.space_group_name_H-M   'P 1'
#
loop_
_entity.id
_entity.type
_entity.pdbx_description
1 polymer ?
#
loop_
_entity_poly.entity_id
_entity_poly.type
_entity_poly.pdbx_seq_one_letter_code
_entity_poly.pdbx_strand_id
1 'polypeptide(L)'
;MNFLNRAKNATKQALIPLDYQITYEALPHESLNQLPEPVQKRVKELYHLAQTLPQQAISPLLDMIDKYPNVPVCYNYLRLAYERTGQVEKSDALLEVIYRKFPDYLFAKTNYAFRCLRNRRLEKIPEIFNRKFDLKLLYSQRLVFHISEFTAFTCVMALYHFLIGDRQNALKHYALLKQWAPNHELTQLVKSQLDPTLLEKLLDQLGIAFAKIVETMERLVQNKIEALEETETTTSHKQAQFSKNF
;
A
#
# COMPACT_ATOMS: atom_id res chain seq x y z
N MET A 1 -1.98 -45.51 -20.91
CA MET A 1 -2.64 -44.23 -21.26
C MET A 1 -4.14 -44.45 -21.14
N ASN A 2 -4.87 -43.79 -20.24
CA ASN A 2 -5.34 -42.43 -20.50
C ASN A 2 -5.36 -41.57 -19.23
N PHE A 3 -4.42 -40.62 -19.21
CA PHE A 3 -4.32 -39.48 -18.30
C PHE A 3 -5.46 -38.44 -18.46
N LEU A 4 -6.45 -38.71 -19.33
CA LEU A 4 -7.46 -37.74 -19.75
C LEU A 4 -8.77 -37.76 -18.94
N ASN A 5 -8.96 -38.69 -18.01
CA ASN A 5 -10.16 -38.74 -17.16
C ASN A 5 -9.99 -38.20 -15.73
N ARG A 6 -8.79 -37.72 -15.35
CA ARG A 6 -8.55 -37.06 -14.04
C ARG A 6 -8.67 -35.54 -14.06
N ALA A 7 -8.89 -34.92 -15.23
CA ALA A 7 -8.95 -33.46 -15.39
C ALA A 7 -10.37 -32.86 -15.36
N LYS A 8 -11.41 -33.64 -15.01
CA LYS A 8 -12.81 -33.16 -14.95
C LYS A 8 -13.35 -32.85 -13.55
N ASN A 9 -12.50 -32.93 -12.52
CA ASN A 9 -12.85 -32.56 -11.14
C ASN A 9 -12.01 -31.39 -10.62
N ALA A 10 -11.79 -30.36 -11.45
CA ALA A 10 -11.45 -29.05 -10.92
C ALA A 10 -12.74 -28.46 -10.33
N THR A 11 -12.78 -28.41 -9.01
CA THR A 11 -13.87 -27.94 -8.16
C THR A 11 -14.54 -26.70 -8.77
N LYS A 12 -15.82 -26.80 -9.15
CA LYS A 12 -16.70 -25.62 -9.29
C LYS A 12 -16.80 -24.98 -7.91
N GLN A 13 -15.81 -24.19 -7.53
CA GLN A 13 -15.90 -23.34 -6.36
C GLN A 13 -17.07 -22.38 -6.63
N ALA A 14 -18.09 -22.45 -5.78
CA ALA A 14 -19.19 -21.50 -5.86
C ALA A 14 -18.62 -20.09 -5.78
N LEU A 15 -18.95 -19.24 -6.76
CA LEU A 15 -18.54 -17.85 -6.76
C LEU A 15 -19.04 -17.20 -5.48
N ILE A 16 -18.16 -16.50 -4.76
CA ILE A 16 -18.56 -15.64 -3.66
C ILE A 16 -19.47 -14.57 -4.27
N PRO A 17 -20.75 -14.51 -3.87
CA PRO A 17 -21.70 -13.55 -4.43
C PRO A 17 -21.33 -12.13 -3.99
N LEU A 18 -21.55 -11.18 -4.88
CA LEU A 18 -21.40 -9.75 -4.63
C LEU A 18 -22.73 -9.06 -4.95
N ASP A 19 -23.10 -8.05 -4.16
CA ASP A 19 -24.31 -7.24 -4.36
C ASP A 19 -24.09 -6.11 -5.40
N TYR A 20 -23.05 -6.25 -6.22
CA TYR A 20 -22.64 -5.32 -7.27
C TYR A 20 -21.91 -6.07 -8.38
N GLN A 21 -21.83 -5.45 -9.55
CA GLN A 21 -21.15 -5.99 -10.73
C GLN A 21 -19.73 -5.44 -10.83
N ILE A 22 -18.82 -6.28 -11.31
CA ILE A 22 -17.46 -5.90 -11.67
C ILE A 22 -17.36 -5.91 -13.19
N THR A 23 -16.92 -4.80 -13.79
CA THR A 23 -16.69 -4.69 -15.23
C THR A 23 -15.20 -4.52 -15.54
N TYR A 24 -14.81 -5.03 -16.71
CA TYR A 24 -13.50 -4.80 -17.32
C TYR A 24 -13.56 -3.73 -18.42
N GLU A 25 -14.76 -3.26 -18.74
CA GLU A 25 -14.95 -2.17 -19.69
C GLU A 25 -14.56 -0.84 -19.06
N ALA A 26 -14.05 0.08 -19.88
CA ALA A 26 -13.64 1.39 -19.41
C ALA A 26 -14.84 2.13 -18.79
N LEU A 27 -14.75 2.42 -17.50
CA LEU A 27 -15.69 3.29 -16.79
C LEU A 27 -15.06 4.68 -16.61
N PRO A 28 -15.42 5.68 -17.43
CA PRO A 28 -14.91 7.03 -17.24
C PRO A 28 -15.41 7.58 -15.90
N HIS A 29 -14.53 8.29 -15.20
CA HIS A 29 -14.90 8.99 -13.99
C HIS A 29 -15.88 10.13 -14.33
N GLU A 30 -16.89 10.35 -13.48
CA GLU A 30 -17.97 11.34 -13.72
C GLU A 30 -17.44 12.76 -14.01
N SER A 31 -16.31 13.13 -13.38
CA SER A 31 -15.66 14.42 -13.64
C SER A 31 -15.29 14.66 -15.11
N LEU A 32 -15.14 13.61 -15.92
CA LEU A 32 -14.86 13.73 -17.35
C LEU A 32 -16.11 14.08 -18.15
N ASN A 33 -17.29 13.66 -17.70
CA ASN A 33 -18.54 13.92 -18.41
C ASN A 33 -18.90 15.42 -18.42
N GLN A 34 -18.33 16.19 -17.50
CA GLN A 34 -18.53 17.64 -17.37
C GLN A 34 -17.57 18.45 -18.25
N LEU A 35 -16.60 17.80 -18.92
CA LEU A 35 -15.60 18.47 -19.75
C LEU A 35 -16.02 18.53 -21.22
N PRO A 36 -15.58 19.54 -21.99
CA PRO A 36 -15.72 19.54 -23.43
C PRO A 36 -15.08 18.30 -24.07
N GLU A 37 -15.69 17.76 -25.12
CA GLU A 37 -15.22 16.53 -25.79
C GLU A 37 -13.73 16.58 -26.20
N PRO A 38 -13.18 17.69 -26.75
CA PRO A 38 -11.75 17.78 -27.04
C PRO A 38 -10.87 17.61 -25.80
N VAL A 39 -11.34 18.10 -24.65
CA VAL A 39 -10.64 17.99 -23.37
C VAL A 39 -10.71 16.56 -22.84
N GLN A 40 -11.86 15.89 -22.96
CA GLN A 40 -11.99 14.47 -22.60
C GLN A 40 -11.02 13.60 -23.41
N LYS A 41 -10.95 13.83 -24.73
CA LYS A 41 -10.00 13.15 -25.61
C LYS A 41 -8.56 13.39 -25.16
N ARG A 42 -8.23 14.65 -24.84
CA ARG A 42 -6.90 15.00 -24.34
C ARG A 42 -6.56 14.28 -23.03
N VAL A 43 -7.50 14.18 -22.09
CA VAL A 43 -7.28 13.43 -20.83
C VAL A 43 -7.00 11.95 -21.10
N LYS A 44 -7.71 11.33 -22.05
CA LYS A 44 -7.45 9.94 -22.47
C LYS A 44 -6.06 9.78 -23.09
N GLU A 45 -5.62 10.71 -23.94
CA GLU A 45 -4.26 10.70 -24.50
C GLU A 45 -3.20 10.81 -23.40
N LEU A 46 -3.42 11.68 -22.40
CA LEU A 46 -2.49 11.85 -21.28
C LEU A 46 -2.42 10.61 -20.38
N TYR A 47 -3.50 9.84 -20.25
CA TYR A 47 -3.46 8.55 -19.56
C TYR A 47 -2.50 7.57 -20.24
N HIS A 48 -2.56 7.47 -21.58
CA HIS A 48 -1.66 6.62 -22.34
C HIS A 48 -0.21 7.13 -22.25
N LEU A 49 -0.02 8.44 -22.40
CA LEU A 49 1.30 9.07 -22.31
C LEU A 49 1.95 8.86 -20.93
N ALA A 50 1.17 8.97 -19.84
CA ALA A 50 1.67 8.72 -18.49
C ALA A 50 2.14 7.28 -18.26
N GLN A 51 1.67 6.33 -19.06
CA GLN A 51 2.12 4.93 -18.99
C GLN A 51 3.35 4.68 -19.87
N THR A 52 3.37 5.20 -21.09
CA THR A 52 4.39 4.88 -22.08
C THR A 52 5.60 5.81 -22.03
N LEU A 53 5.38 7.11 -21.83
CA LEU A 53 6.39 8.17 -21.81
C LEU A 53 6.14 9.09 -20.60
N PRO A 54 6.25 8.57 -19.37
CA PRO A 54 5.78 9.25 -18.16
C PRO A 54 6.39 10.65 -17.99
N GLN A 55 7.68 10.82 -18.32
CA GLN A 55 8.34 12.14 -18.25
C GLN A 55 7.69 13.19 -19.17
N GLN A 56 7.23 12.79 -20.35
CA GLN A 56 6.58 13.69 -21.31
C GLN A 56 5.14 14.03 -20.89
N ALA A 57 4.52 13.21 -20.03
CA ALA A 57 3.17 13.45 -19.55
C ALA A 57 3.11 14.52 -18.44
N ILE A 58 4.20 14.74 -17.70
CA ILE A 58 4.19 15.58 -16.49
C ILE A 58 3.76 17.01 -16.77
N SER A 59 4.42 17.69 -17.71
CA SER A 59 4.11 19.11 -18.02
C SER A 59 2.66 19.28 -18.54
N PRO A 60 2.19 18.51 -19.54
CA PRO A 60 0.79 18.56 -19.96
C PRO A 60 -0.23 18.23 -18.87
N LEU A 61 0.09 17.34 -17.93
CA LEU A 61 -0.77 17.01 -16.80
C LEU A 61 -0.86 18.16 -15.80
N LEU A 62 0.25 18.87 -15.56
CA LEU A 62 0.25 20.09 -14.74
C LEU A 62 -0.62 21.17 -15.39
N ASP A 63 -0.50 21.39 -16.70
CA ASP A 63 -1.35 22.34 -17.44
C ASP A 63 -2.84 21.97 -17.35
N MET A 64 -3.14 20.67 -17.43
CA MET A 64 -4.51 20.18 -17.28
C MET A 64 -5.07 20.40 -15.88
N ILE A 65 -4.24 20.22 -14.85
CA ILE A 65 -4.62 20.46 -13.45
C ILE A 65 -4.85 21.94 -13.18
N ASP A 66 -4.02 22.82 -13.75
CA ASP A 66 -4.19 24.27 -13.63
C ASP A 66 -5.51 24.73 -14.25
N LYS A 67 -5.82 24.27 -15.47
CA LYS A 67 -7.05 24.62 -16.19
C LYS A 67 -8.30 23.94 -15.65
N TYR A 68 -8.18 22.70 -15.19
CA TYR A 68 -9.30 21.86 -14.75
C TYR A 68 -9.01 21.25 -13.37
N PRO A 69 -8.94 22.07 -12.31
CA PRO A 69 -8.48 21.62 -10.99
C PRO A 69 -9.42 20.65 -10.28
N ASN A 70 -10.63 20.44 -10.81
CA ASN A 70 -11.63 19.53 -10.22
C ASN A 70 -11.72 18.18 -10.93
N VAL A 71 -10.70 17.80 -11.70
CA VAL A 71 -10.63 16.53 -12.44
C VAL A 71 -9.66 15.58 -11.74
N PRO A 72 -10.12 14.74 -10.78
CA PRO A 72 -9.25 13.89 -9.95
C PRO A 72 -8.37 12.93 -10.76
N VAL A 73 -8.84 12.46 -11.92
CA VAL A 73 -8.08 11.54 -12.76
C VAL A 73 -6.78 12.15 -13.28
N CYS A 74 -6.73 13.46 -13.55
CA CYS A 74 -5.50 14.15 -13.97
C CYS A 74 -4.44 14.11 -12.87
N TYR A 75 -4.84 14.32 -11.62
CA TYR A 75 -3.92 14.18 -10.49
C TYR A 75 -3.41 12.75 -10.32
N ASN A 76 -4.28 11.75 -10.49
CA ASN A 76 -3.88 10.34 -10.44
C ASN A 76 -2.87 9.99 -11.54
N TYR A 77 -3.06 10.50 -12.76
CA TYR A 77 -2.11 10.31 -13.87
C TYR A 77 -0.79 11.02 -13.61
N LEU A 78 -0.81 12.22 -13.02
CA LEU A 78 0.41 12.92 -12.62
C LEU A 78 1.17 12.14 -11.55
N ARG A 79 0.45 11.61 -10.55
CA ARG A 79 1.02 10.74 -9.50
C ARG A 79 1.71 9.51 -10.10
N LEU A 80 1.06 8.86 -11.07
CA LEU A 80 1.62 7.71 -11.80
C LEU A 80 2.86 8.11 -12.60
N ALA A 81 2.83 9.24 -13.30
CA ALA A 81 3.98 9.74 -14.06
C ALA A 81 5.19 10.04 -13.14
N TYR A 82 4.96 10.64 -11.96
CA TYR A 82 6.02 10.84 -10.97
C TYR A 82 6.60 9.52 -10.45
N GLU A 83 5.74 8.54 -10.13
CA GLU A 83 6.21 7.22 -9.68
C GLU A 83 7.07 6.54 -10.75
N ARG A 84 6.62 6.51 -12.01
CA ARG A 84 7.35 5.86 -13.12
C ARG A 84 8.64 6.58 -13.52
N THR A 85 8.83 7.82 -13.08
CA THR A 85 10.08 8.59 -13.31
C THR A 85 10.97 8.62 -12.08
N GLY A 86 10.66 7.83 -11.04
CA GLY A 86 11.45 7.76 -9.80
C GLY A 86 11.31 8.98 -8.90
N GLN A 87 10.39 9.89 -9.18
CA GLN A 87 10.11 11.08 -8.36
C GLN A 87 9.15 10.72 -7.21
N VAL A 88 9.59 9.80 -6.35
CA VAL A 88 8.76 9.18 -5.30
C VAL A 88 8.22 10.22 -4.32
N GLU A 89 9.02 11.21 -3.94
CA GLU A 89 8.64 12.27 -2.99
C GLU A 89 7.51 13.12 -3.55
N LYS A 90 7.56 13.47 -4.84
CA LYS A 90 6.48 14.21 -5.51
C LYS A 90 5.21 13.37 -5.62
N SER A 91 5.36 12.08 -5.94
CA SER A 91 4.25 11.14 -5.99
C SER A 91 3.56 11.03 -4.62
N ASP A 92 4.34 10.87 -3.55
CA ASP A 92 3.85 10.71 -2.18
C ASP A 92 3.22 11.99 -1.60
N ALA A 93 3.79 13.16 -1.93
CA ALA A 93 3.20 14.45 -1.58
C ALA A 93 1.83 14.65 -2.24
N LEU A 94 1.72 14.23 -3.51
CA LEU A 94 0.48 14.36 -4.27
C LEU A 94 -0.65 13.46 -3.71
N LEU A 95 -0.34 12.29 -3.16
CA LEU A 95 -1.35 11.40 -2.57
C LEU A 95 -2.21 12.08 -1.50
N GLU A 96 -1.58 12.85 -0.62
CA GLU A 96 -2.27 13.55 0.45
C GLU A 96 -3.11 14.71 -0.08
N VAL A 97 -2.62 15.42 -1.09
CA VAL A 97 -3.37 16.47 -1.78
C VAL A 97 -4.62 15.88 -2.44
N ILE A 98 -4.48 14.77 -3.18
CA ILE A 98 -5.61 14.11 -3.86
C ILE A 98 -6.63 13.63 -2.84
N TYR A 99 -6.20 12.97 -1.76
CA TYR A 99 -7.10 12.47 -0.72
C TYR A 99 -7.89 13.58 -0.04
N ARG A 100 -7.24 14.70 0.30
CA ARG A 100 -7.90 15.86 0.92
C ARG A 100 -8.83 16.59 -0.05
N LYS A 101 -8.45 16.72 -1.32
CA LYS A 101 -9.21 17.47 -2.32
C LYS A 101 -10.38 16.68 -2.92
N PHE A 102 -10.24 15.36 -3.03
CA PHE A 102 -11.21 14.47 -3.66
C PHE A 102 -11.57 13.30 -2.73
N PRO A 103 -12.21 13.57 -1.58
CA PRO A 103 -12.46 12.55 -0.57
C PRO A 103 -13.38 11.43 -1.05
N ASP A 104 -14.18 11.62 -2.10
CA ASP A 104 -15.04 10.57 -2.66
C ASP A 104 -14.39 9.74 -3.76
N TYR A 105 -13.24 10.18 -4.29
CA TYR A 105 -12.54 9.47 -5.35
C TYR A 105 -11.85 8.21 -4.79
N LEU A 106 -12.30 7.02 -5.22
CA LEU A 106 -11.84 5.76 -4.65
C LEU A 106 -10.32 5.56 -4.77
N PHE A 107 -9.71 5.93 -5.90
CA PHE A 107 -8.26 5.83 -6.05
C PHE A 107 -7.50 6.78 -5.09
N ALA A 108 -8.08 7.93 -4.73
CA ALA A 108 -7.50 8.79 -3.69
C ALA A 108 -7.44 8.04 -2.35
N LYS A 109 -8.55 7.40 -1.96
CA LYS A 109 -8.64 6.61 -0.73
C LYS A 109 -7.67 5.44 -0.73
N THR A 110 -7.68 4.61 -1.78
CA THR A 110 -6.85 3.40 -1.84
C THR A 110 -5.37 3.73 -1.90
N ASN A 111 -4.97 4.74 -2.68
CA ASN A 111 -3.55 5.10 -2.78
C ASN A 111 -3.03 5.69 -1.46
N TYR A 112 -3.84 6.53 -0.79
CA TYR A 112 -3.50 7.04 0.54
C TYR A 112 -3.47 5.91 1.59
N ALA A 113 -4.40 4.95 1.50
CA ALA A 113 -4.43 3.77 2.37
C ALA A 113 -3.19 2.88 2.18
N PHE A 114 -2.75 2.63 0.93
CA PHE A 114 -1.49 1.91 0.67
C PHE A 114 -0.29 2.60 1.32
N ARG A 115 -0.22 3.94 1.26
CA ARG A 115 0.81 4.72 1.96
C ARG A 115 0.73 4.52 3.48
N CYS A 116 -0.47 4.52 4.06
CA CYS A 116 -0.64 4.25 5.49
C CYS A 116 -0.24 2.82 5.88
N LEU A 117 -0.60 1.81 5.09
CA LEU A 117 -0.18 0.42 5.31
C LEU A 117 1.34 0.28 5.29
N ARG A 118 2.01 0.86 4.28
CA ARG A 118 3.48 0.89 4.16
C ARG A 118 4.15 1.52 5.38
N ASN A 119 3.56 2.59 5.89
CA ASN A 119 4.10 3.34 7.03
C ASN A 119 3.56 2.86 8.39
N ARG A 120 2.91 1.69 8.45
CA ARG A 120 2.33 1.09 9.67
C ARG A 120 1.32 1.97 10.43
N ARG A 121 0.69 2.94 9.74
CA ARG A 121 -0.40 3.78 10.26
C ARG A 121 -1.75 3.10 10.10
N LEU A 122 -1.92 1.96 10.77
CA LEU A 122 -3.09 1.08 10.60
C LEU A 122 -4.38 1.72 11.13
N GLU A 123 -4.27 2.58 12.14
CA GLU A 123 -5.37 3.34 12.75
C GLU A 123 -6.07 4.26 11.74
N LYS A 124 -5.38 4.68 10.67
CA LYS A 124 -5.95 5.51 9.62
C LYS A 124 -6.85 4.77 8.65
N ILE A 125 -6.71 3.45 8.51
CA ILE A 125 -7.46 2.70 7.50
C ILE A 125 -8.98 2.77 7.76
N PRO A 126 -9.48 2.52 8.99
CA PRO A 126 -10.91 2.71 9.27
C PRO A 126 -11.38 4.16 9.05
N GLU A 127 -10.57 5.17 9.35
CA GLU A 127 -10.91 6.57 9.12
C GLU A 127 -11.11 6.86 7.62
N ILE A 128 -10.18 6.40 6.77
CA ILE A 128 -10.19 6.64 5.32
C ILE A 128 -11.47 6.10 4.67
N PHE A 129 -11.96 4.95 5.14
CA PHE A 129 -13.11 4.27 4.58
C PHE A 129 -14.37 4.41 5.43
N ASN A 130 -14.42 5.35 6.39
CA ASN A 130 -15.57 5.57 7.28
C ASN A 130 -16.05 4.29 7.97
N ARG A 131 -15.10 3.43 8.37
CA ARG A 131 -15.32 2.10 8.98
C ARG A 131 -16.13 1.14 8.10
N LYS A 132 -16.10 1.33 6.79
CA LYS A 132 -16.76 0.47 5.80
C LYS A 132 -15.71 -0.35 5.07
N PHE A 133 -15.79 -1.67 5.22
CA PHE A 133 -14.82 -2.63 4.65
C PHE A 133 -15.37 -3.37 3.43
N ASP A 134 -16.48 -2.88 2.87
CA ASP A 134 -17.11 -3.39 1.66
C ASP A 134 -17.44 -2.23 0.71
N LEU A 135 -17.27 -2.45 -0.60
CA LEU A 135 -17.47 -1.42 -1.63
C LEU A 135 -18.91 -0.95 -1.72
N LYS A 136 -19.89 -1.85 -1.56
CA LYS A 136 -21.32 -1.51 -1.59
C LYS A 136 -21.70 -0.69 -0.38
N LEU A 137 -21.16 -1.00 0.80
CA LEU A 137 -21.34 -0.14 1.98
C LEU A 137 -20.71 1.24 1.77
N LEU A 138 -19.50 1.28 1.19
CA LEU A 138 -18.75 2.52 0.95
C LEU A 138 -19.44 3.43 -0.08
N TYR A 139 -19.95 2.86 -1.16
CA TYR A 139 -20.65 3.55 -2.24
C TYR A 139 -22.02 2.91 -2.50
N SER A 140 -22.98 3.14 -1.59
CA SER A 140 -24.30 2.50 -1.63
C SER A 140 -25.09 2.74 -2.91
N GLN A 141 -24.87 3.88 -3.57
CA GLN A 141 -25.54 4.25 -4.82
C GLN A 141 -24.94 3.57 -6.07
N ARG A 142 -23.72 3.00 -5.97
CA ARG A 142 -23.06 2.35 -7.11
C ARG A 142 -23.45 0.88 -7.19
N LEU A 143 -23.72 0.42 -8.40
CA LEU A 143 -24.00 -0.99 -8.72
C LEU A 143 -22.90 -1.62 -9.58
N VAL A 144 -22.01 -0.82 -10.15
CA VAL A 144 -20.93 -1.28 -11.03
C VAL A 144 -19.62 -0.63 -10.59
N PHE A 145 -18.57 -1.45 -10.48
CA PHE A 145 -17.20 -1.02 -10.23
C PHE A 145 -16.27 -1.55 -11.31
N HIS A 146 -15.26 -0.77 -11.67
CA HIS A 146 -14.22 -1.26 -12.56
C HIS A 146 -13.33 -2.26 -11.84
N ILE A 147 -12.78 -3.25 -12.55
CA ILE A 147 -11.89 -4.25 -11.97
C ILE A 147 -10.72 -3.62 -11.19
N SER A 148 -10.13 -2.52 -11.68
CA SER A 148 -9.03 -1.84 -10.98
C SER A 148 -9.45 -1.17 -9.68
N GLU A 149 -10.70 -0.69 -9.59
CA GLU A 149 -11.26 -0.16 -8.34
C GLU A 149 -11.44 -1.30 -7.33
N PHE A 150 -12.03 -2.40 -7.80
CA PHE A 150 -12.25 -3.60 -7.00
C PHE A 150 -10.94 -4.18 -6.47
N THR A 151 -9.93 -4.37 -7.32
CA THR A 151 -8.65 -4.95 -6.91
C THR A 151 -7.89 -4.04 -5.96
N ALA A 152 -7.86 -2.72 -6.20
CA ALA A 152 -7.22 -1.76 -5.31
C ALA A 152 -7.86 -1.77 -3.91
N PHE A 153 -9.18 -1.66 -3.83
CA PHE A 153 -9.89 -1.68 -2.56
C PHE A 153 -9.71 -3.02 -1.82
N THR A 154 -9.97 -4.13 -2.50
CA THR A 154 -9.93 -5.47 -1.90
C THR A 154 -8.53 -5.84 -1.43
N CYS A 155 -7.48 -5.39 -2.14
CA CYS A 155 -6.09 -5.52 -1.71
C CYS A 155 -5.81 -4.76 -0.42
N VAL A 156 -6.22 -3.49 -0.33
CA VAL A 156 -6.10 -2.71 0.92
C VAL A 156 -6.79 -3.41 2.08
N MET A 157 -8.01 -3.93 1.88
CA MET A 157 -8.74 -4.64 2.93
C MET A 157 -8.03 -5.93 3.36
N ALA A 158 -7.53 -6.73 2.40
CA ALA A 158 -6.80 -7.96 2.69
C ALA A 158 -5.54 -7.68 3.53
N LEU A 159 -4.74 -6.69 3.12
CA LEU A 159 -3.52 -6.31 3.83
C LEU A 159 -3.83 -5.70 5.20
N TYR A 160 -4.81 -4.82 5.29
CA TYR A 160 -5.22 -4.22 6.56
C TYR A 160 -5.62 -5.29 7.58
N HIS A 161 -6.56 -6.18 7.23
CA HIS A 161 -7.00 -7.25 8.12
C HIS A 161 -5.85 -8.19 8.50
N PHE A 162 -4.94 -8.49 7.56
CA PHE A 162 -3.75 -9.26 7.88
C PHE A 162 -2.87 -8.58 8.93
N LEU A 163 -2.59 -7.29 8.75
CA LEU A 163 -1.71 -6.53 9.62
C LEU A 163 -2.27 -6.30 11.03
N ILE A 164 -3.59 -6.32 11.21
CA ILE A 164 -4.23 -6.25 12.54
C ILE A 164 -4.48 -7.64 13.15
N GLY A 165 -4.04 -8.73 12.51
CA GLY A 165 -4.21 -10.11 12.99
C GLY A 165 -5.56 -10.75 12.68
N ASP A 166 -6.45 -10.08 11.94
CA ASP A 166 -7.73 -10.61 11.49
C ASP A 166 -7.55 -11.49 10.24
N ARG A 167 -6.97 -12.66 10.45
CA ARG A 167 -6.64 -13.61 9.37
C ARG A 167 -7.88 -14.08 8.61
N GLN A 168 -9.02 -14.20 9.28
CA GLN A 168 -10.25 -14.66 8.66
C GLN A 168 -10.72 -13.68 7.57
N ASN A 169 -10.82 -12.38 7.89
CA ASN A 169 -11.24 -11.39 6.90
C ASN A 169 -10.14 -11.13 5.86
N ALA A 170 -8.86 -11.24 6.22
CA ALA A 170 -7.78 -11.17 5.23
C ALA A 170 -7.91 -12.25 4.14
N LEU A 171 -8.19 -13.50 4.55
CA LEU A 171 -8.38 -14.62 3.62
C LEU A 171 -9.66 -14.49 2.78
N LYS A 172 -10.74 -13.91 3.32
CA LYS A 172 -11.96 -13.62 2.54
C LYS A 172 -11.67 -12.65 1.39
N HIS A 173 -10.99 -11.55 1.67
CA HIS A 173 -10.61 -10.57 0.64
C HIS A 173 -9.61 -11.15 -0.36
N TYR A 174 -8.66 -11.97 0.08
CA TYR A 174 -7.77 -12.69 -0.84
C TYR A 174 -8.51 -13.68 -1.74
N ALA A 175 -9.51 -14.40 -1.22
CA ALA A 175 -10.34 -15.29 -2.03
C ALA A 175 -11.09 -14.51 -3.13
N LEU A 176 -11.63 -13.34 -2.80
CA LEU A 176 -12.24 -12.42 -3.77
C LEU A 176 -11.24 -11.98 -4.85
N LEU A 177 -10.02 -11.59 -4.48
CA LEU A 177 -8.96 -11.25 -5.45
C LEU A 177 -8.61 -12.42 -6.38
N LYS A 178 -8.49 -13.64 -5.84
CA LYS A 178 -8.25 -14.84 -6.66
C LYS A 178 -9.40 -15.16 -7.61
N GLN A 179 -10.64 -14.91 -7.19
CA GLN A 179 -11.83 -15.19 -8.00
C GLN A 179 -11.90 -14.25 -9.21
N TRP A 180 -11.68 -12.95 -9.01
CA TRP A 180 -11.91 -11.92 -10.03
C TRP A 180 -10.64 -11.46 -10.76
N ALA A 181 -9.47 -11.60 -10.14
CA ALA A 181 -8.23 -11.05 -10.66
C ALA A 181 -7.01 -11.95 -10.31
N PRO A 182 -7.03 -13.26 -10.60
CA PRO A 182 -6.01 -14.20 -10.11
C PRO A 182 -4.58 -13.83 -10.54
N ASN A 183 -4.43 -13.28 -11.73
CA ASN A 183 -3.14 -12.93 -12.32
C ASN A 183 -2.74 -11.45 -12.11
N HIS A 184 -3.54 -10.68 -11.37
CA HIS A 184 -3.25 -9.27 -11.12
C HIS A 184 -2.12 -9.11 -10.10
N GLU A 185 -1.26 -8.11 -10.27
CA GLU A 185 -0.10 -7.86 -9.41
C GLU A 185 -0.48 -7.74 -7.93
N LEU A 186 -1.54 -6.97 -7.63
CA LEU A 186 -2.10 -6.85 -6.27
C LEU A 186 -2.58 -8.18 -5.66
N THR A 187 -3.03 -9.13 -6.47
CA THR A 187 -3.39 -10.48 -5.98
C THR A 187 -2.15 -11.25 -5.58
N GLN A 188 -1.07 -11.14 -6.37
CA GLN A 188 0.21 -11.76 -6.04
C GLN A 188 0.86 -11.11 -4.82
N LEU A 189 0.74 -9.79 -4.66
CA LEU A 189 1.17 -9.07 -3.47
C LEU A 189 0.50 -9.61 -2.19
N VAL A 190 -0.84 -9.77 -2.20
CA VAL A 190 -1.55 -10.31 -1.04
C VAL A 190 -1.15 -11.77 -0.78
N LYS A 191 -0.95 -12.56 -1.84
CA LYS A 191 -0.48 -13.95 -1.73
C LYS A 191 0.87 -14.02 -1.00
N SER A 192 1.86 -13.24 -1.41
CA SER A 192 3.19 -13.27 -0.77
C SER A 192 3.16 -12.86 0.70
N GLN A 193 2.24 -11.96 1.07
CA GLN A 193 2.06 -11.55 2.47
C GLN A 193 1.36 -12.61 3.32
N LEU A 194 0.32 -13.28 2.79
CA LEU A 194 -0.50 -14.23 3.56
C LEU A 194 0.12 -15.64 3.68
N ASP A 195 0.93 -16.02 2.69
CA ASP A 195 1.63 -17.30 2.62
C ASP A 195 3.07 -17.09 2.14
N PRO A 196 3.92 -16.48 3.00
CA PRO A 196 5.32 -16.27 2.65
C PRO A 196 6.01 -17.62 2.47
N THR A 197 6.83 -17.71 1.43
CA THR A 197 7.62 -18.90 1.13
C THR A 197 8.56 -19.24 2.29
N LEU A 198 9.04 -20.50 2.35
CA LEU A 198 10.04 -20.91 3.34
C LEU A 198 11.28 -20.02 3.33
N LEU A 199 11.70 -19.54 2.16
CA LEU A 199 12.84 -18.64 2.02
C LEU A 199 12.59 -17.26 2.63
N GLU A 200 11.42 -16.68 2.40
CA GLU A 200 11.02 -15.40 3.01
C GLU A 200 10.91 -15.53 4.54
N LYS A 201 10.34 -16.63 5.03
CA LYS A 201 10.30 -16.94 6.47
C LYS A 201 11.70 -17.05 7.09
N LEU A 202 12.63 -17.68 6.39
CA LEU A 202 14.03 -17.81 6.83
C LEU A 202 14.75 -16.45 6.84
N LEU A 203 14.55 -15.61 5.82
CA LEU A 203 15.14 -14.27 5.76
C LEU A 203 14.61 -13.37 6.87
N ASP A 204 13.30 -13.40 7.16
CA ASP A 204 12.70 -12.67 8.27
C ASP A 204 13.27 -13.14 9.63
N GLN A 205 13.41 -14.46 9.81
CA GLN A 205 14.01 -15.01 11.04
C GLN A 205 15.48 -14.60 11.21
N LEU A 206 16.26 -14.60 10.12
CA LEU A 206 17.65 -14.14 10.14
C LEU A 206 17.74 -12.64 10.44
N GLY A 207 16.84 -11.82 9.88
CA GLY A 207 16.76 -10.39 10.20
C GLY A 207 16.44 -10.13 11.68
N ILE A 208 15.48 -10.86 12.25
CA ILE A 208 15.14 -10.78 13.68
C ILE A 208 16.32 -11.25 14.54
N ALA A 209 17.00 -12.34 14.17
CA ALA A 209 18.16 -12.85 14.90
C ALA A 209 19.32 -11.84 14.87
N PHE A 210 19.58 -11.22 13.71
CA PHE A 210 20.60 -10.19 13.57
C PHE A 210 20.28 -8.96 14.42
N ALA A 211 19.04 -8.47 14.42
CA ALA A 211 18.63 -7.35 15.26
C ALA A 211 18.87 -7.63 16.76
N LYS A 212 18.54 -8.83 17.25
CA LYS A 212 18.81 -9.24 18.64
C LYS A 212 20.30 -9.31 18.98
N ILE A 213 21.13 -9.71 18.02
CA ILE A 213 22.59 -9.74 18.20
C ILE A 213 23.11 -8.32 18.35
N VAL A 214 22.69 -7.40 17.48
CA VAL A 214 23.07 -5.97 17.56
C VAL A 214 22.66 -5.38 18.91
N GLU A 215 21.42 -5.57 19.33
CA GLU A 215 20.92 -5.09 20.64
C GLU A 215 21.73 -5.67 21.82
N THR A 216 22.10 -6.96 21.74
CA THR A 216 22.93 -7.59 22.77
C THR A 216 24.34 -7.00 22.81
N MET A 217 24.94 -6.72 21.64
CA MET A 217 26.25 -6.09 21.56
C MET A 217 26.24 -4.66 22.08
N GLU A 218 25.22 -3.87 21.74
CA GLU A 218 25.05 -2.51 22.26
C GLU A 218 24.98 -2.50 23.79
N ARG A 219 24.19 -3.42 24.38
CA ARG A 219 24.11 -3.57 25.84
C ARG A 219 25.45 -3.97 26.48
N LEU A 220 26.22 -4.85 25.83
CA LEU A 220 27.54 -5.25 26.34
C LEU A 220 28.55 -4.09 26.30
N VAL A 221 28.50 -3.27 25.26
CA VAL A 221 29.33 -2.06 25.15
C VAL A 221 28.97 -1.08 26.26
N GLN A 222 27.67 -0.82 26.46
CA GLN A 222 27.17 0.09 27.49
C GLN A 222 27.59 -0.34 28.90
N ASN A 223 27.39 -1.62 29.25
CA ASN A 223 27.81 -2.15 30.56
C ASN A 223 29.33 -2.04 30.78
N LYS A 224 30.13 -2.17 29.73
CA LYS A 224 31.59 -2.05 29.83
C LYS A 224 32.04 -0.60 30.01
N ILE A 225 31.34 0.36 29.39
CA ILE A 225 31.56 1.79 29.61
C ILE A 225 31.25 2.14 31.08
N GLU A 226 30.09 1.73 31.58
CA GLU A 226 29.68 1.96 32.98
C GLU A 226 30.68 1.37 33.98
N ALA A 227 31.14 0.14 33.76
CA ALA A 227 32.16 -0.49 34.61
C ALA A 227 33.50 0.27 34.60
N LEU A 228 33.91 0.84 33.47
CA LEU A 228 35.14 1.63 33.39
C LEU A 228 34.99 2.96 34.16
N GLU A 229 33.84 3.63 34.04
CA GLU A 229 33.54 4.87 34.78
C GLU A 229 33.49 4.62 36.31
N GLU A 230 32.95 3.49 36.75
CA GLU A 230 32.97 3.07 38.17
C GLU A 230 34.40 2.80 38.69
N THR A 231 35.28 2.24 37.85
CA THR A 231 36.68 1.99 38.24
C THR A 231 37.53 3.26 38.28
N GLU A 232 37.27 4.24 37.40
CA GLU A 232 37.95 5.54 37.42
C GLU A 232 37.53 6.37 38.64
N THR A 233 36.25 6.36 38.99
CA THR A 233 35.74 7.06 40.18
C THR A 233 36.26 6.47 41.49
N THR A 234 36.36 5.14 41.63
CA THR A 234 36.96 4.51 42.81
C THR A 234 38.47 4.73 42.91
N THR A 235 39.18 4.78 41.78
CA THR A 235 40.63 5.05 41.76
C THR A 235 40.92 6.50 42.13
N SER A 236 40.14 7.45 41.63
CA SER A 236 40.21 8.88 41.99
C SER A 236 39.94 9.11 43.49
N HIS A 237 38.95 8.40 44.06
CA HIS A 237 38.62 8.52 45.49
C HIS A 237 39.73 7.96 46.41
N LYS A 238 40.39 6.86 46.00
CA LYS A 238 41.56 6.32 46.73
C LYS A 238 42.78 7.23 46.66
N GLN A 239 43.05 7.85 45.51
CA GLN A 239 44.15 8.81 45.37
C GLN A 239 43.91 10.08 46.21
N ALA A 240 42.68 10.60 46.25
CA ALA A 240 42.32 11.76 47.08
C ALA A 240 42.41 11.50 48.59
N GLN A 241 42.21 10.25 49.05
CA GLN A 241 42.41 9.87 50.46
C GLN A 241 43.89 9.75 50.83
N PHE A 242 44.75 9.30 49.92
CA PHE A 242 46.20 9.21 50.17
C PHE A 242 46.88 10.59 50.28
N SER A 243 46.40 11.60 49.55
CA SER A 243 46.95 12.97 49.61
C SER A 243 46.58 13.76 50.87
N LYS A 244 45.68 13.26 51.72
CA LYS A 244 45.26 13.91 52.98
C LYS A 244 46.01 13.41 54.22
N ASN A 245 46.87 12.41 54.09
CA ASN A 245 47.61 11.79 55.21
C ASN A 245 49.12 12.13 55.22
N PHE A 246 49.52 13.20 54.51
CA PHE A 246 50.87 13.76 54.54
C PHE A 246 50.81 15.25 54.86
#